data_AF-A0A0B1T8S5-F1
#
_entry.id   AF-A0A0B1T8S5-F1
#
_cell.length_a   1.000
_cell.length_b   1.000
_cell.length_c   1.000
_cell.angle_alpha   90.00
_cell.angle_beta   90.00
_cell.angle_gamma   90.00
#
_symmetry.space_group_name_H-M   'P 1'
#
loop_
_entity.id
_entity.type
_entity.pdbx_description
1 polymer ?
#
loop_
_entity_poly.entity_id
_entity_poly.type
_entity_poly.pdbx_seq_one_letter_code
_entity_poly.pdbx_strand_id
1 'polypeptide(L)'
;MFEAFTSKNAAAHLYLCKTYIRLDEECAKYIGAYTAGMFEVGLVVLMLARISSTKTACKNMEGNDVDWFAALKLPPNADNSKGYSFVYFDSTQTEWKKSSELINSRKSAIGVTVDQIYEKSTRKMFKIAYNDDSPIRDAESGRGHSKGVALFDEKNGFWLLHSVPNYPPINRPLEVSVTEKYDYPESGAKYAQSFLCLSLDADVLPEIGQYMRFAQVTPFIANLPDYFKKLAPVLQDVVGKKSLGRSDTIYNITASIKTLEGKKITIFSKHKKSRSDLWHDFIAQNIKAQMAVETWRKGVAKDVGARCDEDKYHVYDINSLTVLGAKYSYSNDHSKWGISLDKKVPVVCIGDINRQESQFKRGGGAVCMKDEKLWKTFYNSIYDYVGCGVKKLKREPSEKWTNFSPKFEFFN
;
A
#
# COMPACT_ATOMS: atom_id res chain seq x y z
N MET A 1 28.33 -3.56 -42.46
CA MET A 1 29.00 -3.02 -43.67
C MET A 1 28.60 -1.57 -43.99
N PHE A 2 27.91 -0.86 -43.09
CA PHE A 2 27.52 0.57 -43.26
C PHE A 2 28.28 1.54 -42.34
N GLU A 3 29.15 1.06 -41.45
CA GLU A 3 29.94 1.91 -40.52
C GLU A 3 31.38 2.19 -41.01
N ALA A 4 31.82 1.59 -42.12
CA ALA A 4 33.19 1.76 -42.61
C ALA A 4 33.34 2.79 -43.74
N PHE A 5 32.24 3.26 -44.33
CA PHE A 5 32.28 4.17 -45.50
C PHE A 5 32.11 5.66 -45.14
N THR A 6 31.62 5.99 -43.95
CA THR A 6 31.35 7.38 -43.54
C THR A 6 32.46 8.02 -42.71
N SER A 7 33.27 7.24 -41.97
CA SER A 7 34.29 7.80 -41.08
C SER A 7 35.58 8.25 -41.78
N LYS A 8 35.98 7.58 -42.88
CA LYS A 8 37.23 7.92 -43.60
C LYS A 8 37.12 9.24 -44.37
N ASN A 9 35.95 9.60 -44.90
CA ASN A 9 35.76 10.86 -45.62
C ASN A 9 35.54 12.06 -44.68
N ALA A 10 34.89 11.86 -43.51
CA ALA A 10 34.68 12.92 -42.54
C ALA A 10 35.99 13.37 -41.85
N ALA A 11 36.87 12.42 -41.52
CA ALA A 11 38.17 12.74 -40.92
C ALA A 11 39.12 13.47 -41.90
N ALA A 12 39.08 13.11 -43.18
CA ALA A 12 39.89 13.76 -44.22
C ALA A 12 39.49 15.23 -44.47
N HIS A 13 38.18 15.54 -44.44
CA HIS A 13 37.69 16.91 -44.60
C HIS A 13 37.84 17.79 -43.36
N LEU A 14 37.75 17.23 -42.14
CA LEU A 14 38.02 17.98 -40.91
C LEU A 14 39.49 18.41 -40.79
N TYR A 15 40.41 17.60 -41.33
CA TYR A 15 41.84 17.95 -41.38
C TYR A 15 42.11 19.10 -42.36
N LEU A 16 41.38 19.16 -43.48
CA LEU A 16 41.44 20.26 -44.44
C LEU A 16 40.88 21.58 -43.87
N CYS A 17 39.76 21.56 -43.14
CA CYS A 17 39.20 22.77 -42.50
C CYS A 17 40.03 23.29 -41.30
N LYS A 18 41.05 22.54 -40.82
CA LYS A 18 41.99 22.96 -39.75
C LYS A 18 43.27 23.65 -40.24
N THR A 19 43.62 23.51 -41.52
CA THR A 19 44.96 23.87 -42.02
C THR A 19 44.97 25.16 -42.86
N TYR A 20 43.82 25.64 -43.32
CA TYR A 20 43.71 26.93 -44.02
C TYR A 20 42.61 27.79 -43.38
N ILE A 21 43.02 28.97 -42.89
CA ILE A 21 42.14 29.98 -42.32
C ILE A 21 41.29 30.57 -43.44
N ARG A 22 40.14 29.96 -43.72
CA ARG A 22 38.95 30.61 -44.30
C ARG A 22 37.76 29.69 -44.08
N LEU A 23 36.89 30.12 -43.16
CA LEU A 23 35.56 29.54 -42.96
C LEU A 23 34.72 29.91 -44.19
N ASP A 24 34.71 29.02 -45.19
CA ASP A 24 33.80 29.15 -46.32
C ASP A 24 32.37 28.80 -45.87
N GLU A 25 31.36 29.45 -46.46
CA GLU A 25 29.93 29.28 -46.09
C GLU A 25 29.48 27.81 -46.15
N GLU A 26 30.14 26.99 -46.97
CA GLU A 26 29.88 25.56 -47.07
C GLU A 26 30.34 24.75 -45.85
N CYS A 27 31.49 25.07 -45.22
CA CYS A 27 31.97 24.35 -44.02
C CYS A 27 31.04 24.68 -42.82
N ALA A 28 30.49 25.90 -42.75
CA ALA A 28 29.51 26.29 -41.73
C ALA A 28 28.15 25.56 -41.91
N LYS A 29 27.66 25.40 -43.14
CA LYS A 29 26.46 24.58 -43.43
C LYS A 29 26.63 23.13 -43.02
N TYR A 30 27.81 22.55 -43.24
CA TYR A 30 28.07 21.15 -42.92
C TYR A 30 28.17 20.90 -41.41
N ILE A 31 28.85 21.78 -40.67
CA ILE A 31 28.89 21.76 -39.21
C ILE A 31 27.49 21.99 -38.62
N GLY A 32 26.72 22.94 -39.18
CA GLY A 32 25.32 23.19 -38.82
C GLY A 32 24.43 21.96 -39.00
N ALA A 33 24.54 21.27 -40.14
CA ALA A 33 23.78 20.05 -40.41
C ALA A 33 24.20 18.88 -39.48
N TYR A 34 25.49 18.73 -39.17
CA TYR A 34 25.97 17.73 -38.22
C TYR A 34 25.49 17.99 -36.79
N THR A 35 25.54 19.25 -36.34
CA THR A 35 25.06 19.64 -35.01
C THR A 35 23.54 19.52 -34.88
N ALA A 36 22.77 19.89 -35.91
CA ALA A 36 21.33 19.71 -35.96
C ALA A 36 20.92 18.22 -35.96
N GLY A 37 21.60 17.39 -36.76
CA GLY A 37 21.38 15.94 -36.78
C GLY A 37 21.72 15.27 -35.44
N MET A 38 22.79 15.71 -34.75
CA MET A 38 23.11 15.24 -33.40
C MET A 38 22.09 15.70 -32.36
N PHE A 39 21.51 16.89 -32.51
CA PHE A 39 20.45 17.39 -31.63
C PHE A 39 19.13 16.62 -31.82
N GLU A 40 18.76 16.31 -33.06
CA GLU A 40 17.60 15.47 -33.38
C GLU A 40 17.78 14.03 -32.91
N VAL A 41 18.96 13.42 -33.14
CA VAL A 41 19.28 12.08 -32.61
C VAL A 41 19.29 12.09 -31.08
N GLY A 42 19.81 13.14 -30.44
CA GLY A 42 19.76 13.32 -28.99
C GLY A 42 18.34 13.44 -28.45
N LEU A 43 17.45 14.18 -29.14
CA LEU A 43 16.02 14.28 -28.83
C LEU A 43 15.29 12.95 -29.02
N VAL A 44 15.61 12.19 -30.07
CA VAL A 44 15.05 10.85 -30.31
C VAL A 44 15.54 9.87 -29.26
N VAL A 45 16.81 9.90 -28.85
CA VAL A 45 17.34 9.07 -27.76
C VAL A 45 16.75 9.48 -26.41
N LEU A 46 16.50 10.78 -26.15
CA LEU A 46 15.76 11.25 -24.97
C LEU A 46 14.28 10.86 -24.99
N MET A 47 13.64 10.82 -26.16
CA MET A 47 12.27 10.33 -26.33
C MET A 47 12.18 8.80 -26.23
N LEU A 48 13.17 8.06 -26.74
CA LEU A 48 13.27 6.61 -26.62
C LEU A 48 13.67 6.18 -25.19
N ALA A 49 14.49 6.96 -24.49
CA ALA A 49 14.78 6.78 -23.06
C ALA A 49 13.56 7.08 -22.16
N ARG A 50 12.54 7.78 -22.70
CA ARG A 50 11.24 7.97 -22.04
C ARG A 50 10.24 6.86 -22.32
N ILE A 51 10.57 5.86 -23.15
CA ILE A 51 9.86 4.58 -23.15
C ILE A 51 10.41 3.73 -21.99
N SER A 52 10.34 4.27 -20.78
CA SER A 52 10.47 3.42 -19.59
C SER A 52 9.18 2.62 -19.55
N SER A 53 9.27 1.30 -19.77
CA SER A 53 8.18 0.39 -19.40
C SER A 53 7.80 0.72 -17.96
N THR A 54 6.67 1.39 -17.75
CA THR A 54 6.21 1.77 -16.42
C THR A 54 6.06 0.49 -15.61
N LYS A 55 6.91 0.33 -14.60
CA LYS A 55 6.91 -0.84 -13.73
C LYS A 55 5.55 -0.90 -13.03
N THR A 56 5.01 -2.11 -12.89
CA THR A 56 3.80 -2.32 -12.10
C THR A 56 4.18 -2.24 -10.63
N ALA A 57 3.86 -1.11 -9.99
CA ALA A 57 4.32 -0.81 -8.64
C ALA A 57 3.38 0.19 -7.95
N CYS A 58 3.55 0.37 -6.64
CA CYS A 58 2.96 1.49 -5.93
C CYS A 58 3.50 2.81 -6.49
N LYS A 59 2.62 3.82 -6.61
CA LYS A 59 2.95 5.15 -7.09
C LYS A 59 2.87 6.16 -5.96
N ASN A 60 3.81 7.11 -5.93
CA ASN A 60 3.81 8.20 -4.97
C ASN A 60 2.93 9.39 -5.41
N MET A 61 2.95 10.48 -4.65
CA MET A 61 2.13 11.67 -4.94
C MET A 61 2.51 12.38 -6.24
N GLU A 62 3.73 12.16 -6.74
CA GLU A 62 4.20 12.66 -8.05
C GLU A 62 3.99 11.65 -9.19
N GLY A 63 3.42 10.47 -8.89
CA GLY A 63 3.19 9.40 -9.87
C GLY A 63 4.41 8.51 -10.16
N ASN A 64 5.50 8.67 -9.42
CA ASN A 64 6.71 7.85 -9.55
C ASN A 64 6.59 6.55 -8.77
N ASP A 65 7.35 5.53 -9.17
CA ASP A 65 7.44 4.27 -8.43
C ASP A 65 7.98 4.50 -7.02
N VAL A 66 7.38 3.82 -6.04
CA VAL A 66 7.84 3.83 -4.64
C VAL A 66 7.76 2.43 -4.05
N ASP A 67 8.65 2.12 -3.10
CA ASP A 67 8.74 0.79 -2.51
C ASP A 67 7.48 0.40 -1.73
N TRP A 68 6.92 1.34 -0.97
CA TRP A 68 5.65 1.19 -0.28
C TRP A 68 5.12 2.56 0.14
N PHE A 69 3.82 2.63 0.41
CA PHE A 69 3.23 3.77 1.08
C PHE A 69 2.09 3.37 2.02
N ALA A 70 1.88 4.16 3.06
CA ALA A 70 0.70 4.15 3.90
C ALA A 70 -0.07 5.47 3.72
N ALA A 71 -1.40 5.41 3.82
CA ALA A 71 -2.23 6.60 3.78
C ALA A 71 -3.44 6.48 4.71
N LEU A 72 -3.89 7.62 5.23
CA LEU A 72 -5.14 7.75 5.97
C LEU A 72 -6.01 8.80 5.27
N LYS A 73 -7.12 8.36 4.68
CA LYS A 73 -8.16 9.24 4.18
C LYS A 73 -8.95 9.79 5.37
N LEU A 74 -9.19 11.11 5.40
CA LEU A 74 -9.73 11.82 6.56
C LEU A 74 -11.27 11.92 6.50
N PRO A 75 -12.00 11.87 7.63
CA PRO A 75 -13.46 11.97 7.61
C PRO A 75 -13.93 13.40 7.25
N PRO A 76 -15.21 13.59 6.86
CA PRO A 76 -15.72 14.89 6.40
C PRO A 76 -15.63 16.04 7.40
N ASN A 77 -15.56 15.74 8.69
CA ASN A 77 -15.44 16.71 9.77
C ASN A 77 -13.99 17.07 10.11
N ALA A 78 -13.00 16.44 9.47
CA ALA A 78 -11.59 16.73 9.71
C ALA A 78 -11.10 17.98 8.95
N ASP A 79 -11.65 18.25 7.76
CA ASP A 79 -11.34 19.43 6.96
C ASP A 79 -12.43 19.75 5.92
N ASN A 80 -12.20 20.78 5.09
CA ASN A 80 -13.15 21.26 4.09
C ASN A 80 -13.27 20.39 2.82
N SER A 81 -12.55 19.26 2.74
CA SER A 81 -12.56 18.38 1.57
C SER A 81 -13.76 17.45 1.48
N LYS A 82 -14.70 17.53 2.44
CA LYS A 82 -15.89 16.67 2.55
C LYS A 82 -15.56 15.17 2.58
N GLY A 83 -14.38 14.83 3.13
CA GLY A 83 -13.94 13.45 3.28
C GLY A 83 -13.25 12.88 2.03
N TYR A 84 -12.60 13.71 1.22
CA TYR A 84 -11.80 13.23 0.09
C TYR A 84 -10.31 13.54 0.24
N SER A 85 -9.90 14.33 1.24
CA SER A 85 -8.49 14.51 1.56
C SER A 85 -7.92 13.28 2.26
N PHE A 86 -6.61 13.12 2.13
CA PHE A 86 -5.87 12.09 2.82
C PHE A 86 -4.47 12.59 3.18
N VAL A 87 -3.89 11.98 4.21
CA VAL A 87 -2.47 12.09 4.51
C VAL A 87 -1.73 10.86 3.99
N TYR A 88 -0.47 11.06 3.65
CA TYR A 88 0.37 10.14 2.91
C TYR A 88 1.76 10.03 3.54
N PHE A 89 2.29 8.81 3.59
CA PHE A 89 3.63 8.48 4.06
C PHE A 89 4.20 7.37 3.20
N ASP A 90 5.40 7.55 2.64
CA ASP A 90 6.10 6.52 1.88
C ASP A 90 7.51 6.24 2.41
N SER A 91 8.22 5.34 1.73
CA SER A 91 9.58 4.94 2.09
C SER A 91 10.60 6.09 2.14
N THR A 92 10.30 7.24 1.53
CA THR A 92 11.20 8.40 1.43
C THR A 92 10.91 9.47 2.49
N GLN A 93 9.78 9.38 3.18
CA GLN A 93 9.29 10.40 4.10
C GLN A 93 9.67 10.15 5.57
N THR A 94 9.52 11.20 6.38
CA THR A 94 9.75 11.18 7.85
C THR A 94 8.52 11.51 8.66
N GLU A 95 7.47 12.03 8.02
CA GLU A 95 6.22 12.44 8.64
C GLU A 95 5.05 12.37 7.65
N TRP A 96 3.83 12.50 8.17
CA TRP A 96 2.63 12.65 7.34
C TRP A 96 2.73 13.89 6.46
N LYS A 97 2.48 13.72 5.17
CA LYS A 97 2.22 14.84 4.26
C LYS A 97 0.76 14.82 3.83
N LYS A 98 0.11 15.98 3.82
CA LYS A 98 -1.23 16.10 3.24
C LYS A 98 -1.10 16.02 1.72
N SER A 99 -1.90 15.18 1.09
CA SER A 99 -1.94 15.11 -0.37
C SER A 99 -2.50 16.40 -0.97
N SER A 100 -1.88 16.89 -2.05
CA SER A 100 -2.42 17.98 -2.87
C SER A 100 -3.60 17.54 -3.73
N GLU A 101 -3.65 16.25 -4.07
CA GLU A 101 -4.73 15.62 -4.82
C GLU A 101 -5.76 14.99 -3.87
N LEU A 102 -7.03 15.06 -4.23
CA LEU A 102 -8.09 14.34 -3.52
C LEU A 102 -8.07 12.85 -3.88
N ILE A 103 -8.56 11.98 -3.00
CA ILE A 103 -8.53 10.53 -3.22
C ILE A 103 -9.35 10.08 -4.43
N ASN A 104 -10.38 10.82 -4.83
CA ASN A 104 -11.16 10.56 -6.06
C ASN A 104 -10.46 11.05 -7.34
N SER A 105 -9.31 11.72 -7.23
CA SER A 105 -8.48 12.10 -8.36
C SER A 105 -7.70 10.90 -8.88
N ARG A 106 -7.72 10.69 -10.20
CA ARG A 106 -6.85 9.72 -10.90
C ARG A 106 -5.36 10.07 -10.80
N LYS A 107 -5.03 11.31 -10.42
CA LYS A 107 -3.65 11.77 -10.20
C LYS A 107 -3.15 11.58 -8.77
N SER A 108 -4.04 11.23 -7.84
CA SER A 108 -3.62 10.92 -6.47
C SER A 108 -2.74 9.67 -6.43
N ALA A 109 -1.86 9.54 -5.43
CA ALA A 109 -0.99 8.36 -5.28
C ALA A 109 -1.79 7.04 -5.31
N ILE A 110 -2.93 7.01 -4.61
CA ILE A 110 -3.86 5.86 -4.59
C ILE A 110 -4.52 5.70 -5.98
N GLY A 111 -4.92 6.81 -6.59
CA GLY A 111 -5.47 6.88 -7.94
C GLY A 111 -4.58 6.26 -9.00
N VAL A 112 -3.38 6.80 -9.19
CA VAL A 112 -2.42 6.31 -10.17
C VAL A 112 -2.04 4.85 -9.89
N THR A 113 -1.90 4.47 -8.62
CA THR A 113 -1.59 3.08 -8.25
C THR A 113 -2.69 2.12 -8.70
N VAL A 114 -3.95 2.37 -8.31
CA VAL A 114 -5.06 1.45 -8.60
C VAL A 114 -5.50 1.52 -10.06
N ASP A 115 -5.35 2.66 -10.73
CA ASP A 115 -5.74 2.83 -12.13
C ASP A 115 -5.02 1.85 -13.08
N GLN A 116 -3.81 1.41 -12.71
CA GLN A 116 -3.05 0.37 -13.42
C GLN A 116 -3.87 -0.91 -13.68
N ILE A 117 -4.80 -1.30 -12.80
CA ILE A 117 -5.57 -2.54 -12.96
C ILE A 117 -6.56 -2.51 -14.14
N TYR A 118 -6.90 -1.32 -14.63
CA TYR A 118 -7.88 -1.13 -15.71
C TYR A 118 -7.23 -1.04 -17.09
N GLU A 119 -5.90 -1.04 -17.16
CA GLU A 119 -5.20 -0.99 -18.43
C GLU A 119 -5.42 -2.27 -19.24
N LYS A 120 -5.62 -2.13 -20.56
CA LYS A 120 -5.83 -3.28 -21.46
C LYS A 120 -4.62 -4.23 -21.52
N SER A 121 -3.42 -3.70 -21.29
CA SER A 121 -2.13 -4.41 -21.25
C SER A 121 -2.11 -5.51 -20.19
N THR A 122 -2.91 -5.39 -19.11
CA THR A 122 -2.84 -6.29 -17.95
C THR A 122 -3.54 -7.64 -18.13
N ARG A 123 -4.04 -7.95 -19.33
CA ARG A 123 -4.73 -9.24 -19.60
C ARG A 123 -3.83 -10.47 -19.40
N LYS A 124 -2.51 -10.31 -19.49
CA LYS A 124 -1.52 -11.37 -19.24
C LYS A 124 -0.95 -11.34 -17.81
N MET A 125 -1.39 -10.39 -16.99
CA MET A 125 -0.92 -10.20 -15.62
C MET A 125 -1.88 -10.87 -14.62
N PHE A 126 -1.36 -11.28 -13.47
CA PHE A 126 -2.22 -11.62 -12.35
C PHE A 126 -2.88 -10.34 -11.84
N LYS A 127 -4.21 -10.34 -11.77
CA LYS A 127 -5.01 -9.21 -11.29
C LYS A 127 -6.04 -9.72 -10.31
N ILE A 128 -6.18 -9.07 -9.17
CA ILE A 128 -7.25 -9.36 -8.23
C ILE A 128 -7.71 -8.08 -7.51
N ALA A 129 -9.02 -7.87 -7.45
CA ALA A 129 -9.61 -6.96 -6.47
C ALA A 129 -10.60 -7.77 -5.65
N TYR A 130 -10.50 -7.65 -4.33
CA TYR A 130 -11.35 -8.35 -3.39
C TYR A 130 -11.95 -7.36 -2.39
N ASN A 131 -13.22 -7.56 -2.06
CA ASN A 131 -13.95 -6.75 -1.11
C ASN A 131 -15.15 -7.55 -0.62
N ASP A 132 -15.33 -7.66 0.68
CA ASP A 132 -16.48 -8.37 1.24
C ASP A 132 -17.79 -7.62 1.08
N ASP A 133 -17.75 -6.31 0.82
CA ASP A 133 -18.87 -5.44 0.48
C ASP A 133 -18.54 -4.74 -0.85
N SER A 134 -18.60 -5.50 -1.94
CA SER A 134 -18.06 -5.11 -3.26
C SER A 134 -19.06 -4.31 -4.11
N PRO A 135 -18.62 -3.56 -5.14
CA PRO A 135 -19.53 -2.79 -6.01
C PRO A 135 -20.52 -3.63 -6.85
N ILE A 136 -20.39 -4.96 -6.85
CA ILE A 136 -21.19 -5.84 -7.73
C ILE A 136 -22.29 -6.61 -6.99
N ARG A 137 -22.25 -6.66 -5.67
CA ARG A 137 -23.14 -7.50 -4.86
C ARG A 137 -23.12 -7.05 -3.40
N ASP A 138 -24.16 -7.45 -2.68
CA ASP A 138 -24.27 -7.25 -1.24
C ASP A 138 -23.15 -7.96 -0.45
N ALA A 139 -22.98 -7.51 0.79
CA ALA A 139 -21.89 -7.97 1.65
C ALA A 139 -21.92 -9.49 1.93
N GLU A 140 -20.82 -10.19 1.67
CA GLU A 140 -20.66 -11.64 1.91
C GLU A 140 -20.22 -11.92 3.36
N SER A 141 -21.16 -11.81 4.31
CA SER A 141 -20.91 -11.94 5.76
C SER A 141 -20.32 -13.29 6.22
N GLY A 142 -20.50 -14.37 5.44
CA GLY A 142 -19.97 -15.71 5.72
C GLY A 142 -18.49 -15.92 5.37
N ARG A 143 -17.85 -14.90 4.79
CA ARG A 143 -16.44 -14.88 4.35
C ARG A 143 -15.64 -13.84 5.13
N GLY A 144 -14.40 -13.60 4.70
CA GLY A 144 -13.52 -12.64 5.34
C GLY A 144 -14.09 -11.23 5.40
N HIS A 145 -13.75 -10.48 6.44
CA HIS A 145 -13.81 -9.01 6.36
C HIS A 145 -12.46 -8.60 5.81
N SER A 146 -12.31 -8.39 4.51
CA SER A 146 -11.00 -8.13 3.90
C SER A 146 -11.17 -7.49 2.54
N LYS A 147 -10.30 -6.51 2.25
CA LYS A 147 -10.36 -5.74 1.02
C LYS A 147 -8.97 -5.38 0.52
N GLY A 148 -8.80 -5.40 -0.79
CA GLY A 148 -7.52 -5.08 -1.40
C GLY A 148 -7.50 -5.25 -2.91
N VAL A 149 -6.38 -4.80 -3.48
CA VAL A 149 -6.11 -4.78 -4.91
C VAL A 149 -4.69 -5.29 -5.12
N ALA A 150 -4.50 -6.20 -6.06
CA ALA A 150 -3.17 -6.67 -6.46
C ALA A 150 -3.07 -6.81 -7.96
N LEU A 151 -1.91 -6.44 -8.50
CA LEU A 151 -1.58 -6.52 -9.92
C LEU A 151 -0.10 -6.88 -10.05
N PHE A 152 0.19 -7.96 -10.77
CA PHE A 152 1.55 -8.49 -10.95
C PHE A 152 1.81 -8.90 -12.38
N ASP A 153 2.92 -8.44 -12.95
CA ASP A 153 3.55 -9.10 -14.08
C ASP A 153 4.40 -10.28 -13.61
N GLU A 154 5.13 -10.93 -14.53
CA GLU A 154 5.90 -12.13 -14.19
C GLU A 154 7.09 -11.87 -13.26
N LYS A 155 7.50 -10.60 -13.12
CA LYS A 155 8.64 -10.17 -12.31
C LYS A 155 8.20 -9.50 -11.01
N ASN A 156 7.30 -8.53 -11.08
CA ASN A 156 6.93 -7.69 -9.95
C ASN A 156 5.50 -7.15 -10.07
N GLY A 157 5.04 -6.52 -9.00
CA GLY A 157 3.73 -5.94 -8.93
C GLY A 157 3.53 -5.09 -7.68
N PHE A 158 2.26 -4.78 -7.41
CA PHE A 158 1.87 -4.19 -6.14
C PHE A 158 0.74 -4.99 -5.48
N TRP A 159 0.71 -4.89 -4.15
CA TRP A 159 -0.42 -5.31 -3.33
C TRP A 159 -0.84 -4.17 -2.40
N LEU A 160 -2.09 -3.73 -2.54
CA LEU A 160 -2.73 -2.67 -1.78
C LEU A 160 -3.80 -3.25 -0.86
N LEU A 161 -3.66 -3.03 0.45
CA LEU A 161 -4.69 -3.28 1.45
C LEU A 161 -5.47 -1.99 1.71
N HIS A 162 -6.78 -2.10 1.91
CA HIS A 162 -7.61 -0.93 2.27
C HIS A 162 -8.84 -1.31 3.09
N SER A 163 -9.50 -0.30 3.68
CA SER A 163 -10.73 -0.50 4.47
C SER A 163 -12.03 -0.03 3.79
N VAL A 164 -11.94 0.53 2.58
CA VAL A 164 -13.05 1.14 1.81
C VAL A 164 -14.06 0.12 1.26
N PRO A 165 -15.33 0.12 1.68
CA PRO A 165 -16.39 -0.65 1.03
C PRO A 165 -16.67 -0.17 -0.41
N ASN A 166 -17.22 -1.04 -1.26
CA ASN A 166 -17.59 -0.73 -2.64
C ASN A 166 -16.44 -0.17 -3.49
N TYR A 167 -15.22 -0.65 -3.25
CA TYR A 167 -13.99 -0.20 -3.90
C TYR A 167 -13.07 -1.37 -4.26
N PRO A 168 -12.26 -1.26 -5.34
CA PRO A 168 -12.34 -0.25 -6.39
C PRO A 168 -13.62 -0.39 -7.24
N PRO A 169 -14.07 0.67 -7.93
CA PRO A 169 -15.29 0.62 -8.74
C PRO A 169 -15.13 -0.31 -9.94
N ILE A 170 -16.24 -0.87 -10.40
CA ILE A 170 -16.35 -1.50 -11.72
C ILE A 170 -17.31 -0.65 -12.54
N ASN A 171 -16.83 -0.04 -13.61
CA ASN A 171 -17.70 0.73 -14.49
C ASN A 171 -18.56 -0.27 -15.27
N ARG A 172 -19.83 -0.43 -14.88
CA ARG A 172 -20.76 -1.29 -15.61
C ARG A 172 -21.00 -0.70 -17.01
N PRO A 173 -21.06 -1.52 -18.07
CA PRO A 173 -21.28 -1.07 -19.44
C PRO A 173 -22.75 -0.68 -19.70
N LEU A 174 -23.30 0.24 -18.90
CA LEU A 174 -24.59 0.89 -19.18
C LEU A 174 -24.43 2.23 -19.90
N GLU A 175 -23.20 2.72 -20.08
CA GLU A 175 -22.86 3.79 -21.01
C GLU A 175 -21.79 3.30 -22.00
N VAL A 176 -22.11 3.44 -23.29
CA VAL A 176 -21.43 2.88 -24.47
C VAL A 176 -19.99 3.43 -24.68
N SER A 177 -19.42 4.17 -23.72
CA SER A 177 -18.09 4.79 -23.86
C SER A 177 -17.25 4.89 -22.58
N VAL A 178 -17.66 4.29 -21.46
CA VAL A 178 -16.87 4.40 -20.22
C VAL A 178 -15.80 3.31 -20.17
N THR A 179 -14.58 3.66 -20.54
CA THR A 179 -13.38 2.89 -20.17
C THR A 179 -13.38 2.65 -18.65
N GLU A 180 -13.14 1.41 -18.21
CA GLU A 180 -12.88 1.11 -16.80
C GLU A 180 -11.76 2.06 -16.32
N LYS A 181 -12.06 2.89 -15.32
CA LYS A 181 -11.18 3.96 -14.86
C LYS A 181 -11.28 4.02 -13.35
N TYR A 182 -10.18 4.42 -12.73
CA TYR A 182 -10.17 4.72 -11.31
C TYR A 182 -11.20 5.80 -10.95
N ASP A 183 -11.91 5.53 -9.87
CA ASP A 183 -12.72 6.50 -9.13
C ASP A 183 -12.82 6.03 -7.65
N TYR A 184 -13.39 6.86 -6.79
CA TYR A 184 -13.58 6.57 -5.37
C TYR A 184 -15.07 6.66 -5.01
N PRO A 185 -15.66 5.62 -4.38
CA PRO A 185 -17.10 5.59 -4.12
C PRO A 185 -17.51 6.70 -3.16
N GLU A 186 -18.64 7.34 -3.45
CA GLU A 186 -19.20 8.40 -2.59
C GLU A 186 -19.44 7.89 -1.15
N SER A 187 -19.87 6.63 -1.00
CA SER A 187 -20.01 5.99 0.32
C SER A 187 -18.70 5.92 1.11
N GLY A 188 -17.57 5.88 0.42
CA GLY A 188 -16.23 5.93 1.00
C GLY A 188 -15.86 7.31 1.58
N ALA A 189 -16.61 8.37 1.28
CA ALA A 189 -16.38 9.73 1.78
C ALA A 189 -16.71 9.86 3.29
N LYS A 190 -17.61 9.02 3.81
CA LYS A 190 -18.23 9.19 5.14
C LYS A 190 -17.30 9.01 6.34
N TYR A 191 -16.32 8.13 6.24
CA TYR A 191 -15.44 7.76 7.35
C TYR A 191 -13.98 7.84 6.93
N ALA A 192 -13.08 7.97 7.91
CA ALA A 192 -11.66 7.75 7.67
C ALA A 192 -11.41 6.30 7.22
N GLN A 193 -10.36 6.11 6.41
CA GLN A 193 -10.00 4.82 5.83
C GLN A 193 -8.48 4.69 5.76
N SER A 194 -7.96 3.48 5.99
CA SER A 194 -6.53 3.17 5.89
C SER A 194 -6.18 2.49 4.58
N PHE A 195 -4.97 2.76 4.11
CA PHE A 195 -4.37 2.13 2.93
C PHE A 195 -2.92 1.76 3.22
N LEU A 196 -2.48 0.62 2.68
CA LEU A 196 -1.08 0.21 2.64
C LEU A 196 -0.79 -0.41 1.28
N CYS A 197 0.12 0.17 0.52
CA CYS A 197 0.61 -0.38 -0.75
C CYS A 197 2.03 -0.89 -0.56
N LEU A 198 2.30 -2.09 -1.09
CA LEU A 198 3.63 -2.69 -1.15
C LEU A 198 3.99 -3.00 -2.60
N SER A 199 5.15 -2.53 -3.05
CA SER A 199 5.76 -2.92 -4.33
C SER A 199 6.62 -4.17 -4.08
N LEU A 200 6.36 -5.23 -4.83
CA LEU A 200 6.78 -6.60 -4.48
C LEU A 200 7.26 -7.36 -5.72
N ASP A 201 8.20 -8.28 -5.55
CA ASP A 201 8.50 -9.30 -6.56
C ASP A 201 7.33 -10.28 -6.69
N ALA A 202 7.16 -10.91 -7.85
CA ALA A 202 6.08 -11.87 -8.08
C ALA A 202 6.30 -13.19 -7.29
N ASP A 203 7.52 -13.47 -6.85
CA ASP A 203 7.89 -14.68 -6.13
C ASP A 203 7.24 -14.78 -4.73
N VAL A 204 6.75 -13.68 -4.14
CA VAL A 204 6.01 -13.67 -2.87
C VAL A 204 4.52 -14.00 -3.00
N LEU A 205 4.04 -14.24 -4.23
CA LEU A 205 2.64 -14.59 -4.48
C LEU A 205 2.17 -15.88 -3.78
N PRO A 206 3.00 -16.92 -3.53
CA PRO A 206 2.60 -18.06 -2.70
C PRO A 206 2.18 -17.63 -1.29
N GLU A 207 2.97 -16.78 -0.62
CA GLU A 207 2.70 -16.28 0.73
C GLU A 207 1.47 -15.39 0.76
N ILE A 208 1.35 -14.46 -0.19
CA ILE A 208 0.19 -13.57 -0.33
C ILE A 208 -1.07 -14.39 -0.65
N GLY A 209 -0.95 -15.41 -1.50
CA GLY A 209 -2.06 -16.31 -1.81
C GLY A 209 -2.53 -17.11 -0.59
N GLN A 210 -1.61 -17.55 0.27
CA GLN A 210 -1.98 -18.16 1.56
C GLN A 210 -2.66 -17.15 2.49
N TYR A 211 -2.15 -15.92 2.58
CA TYR A 211 -2.83 -14.84 3.31
C TYR A 211 -4.27 -14.69 2.86
N MET A 212 -4.50 -14.56 1.55
CA MET A 212 -5.82 -14.36 0.96
C MET A 212 -6.75 -15.56 1.18
N ARG A 213 -6.21 -16.78 1.11
CA ARG A 213 -6.96 -18.03 1.34
C ARG A 213 -7.42 -18.15 2.80
N PHE A 214 -6.52 -17.91 3.76
CA PHE A 214 -6.86 -17.92 5.19
C PHE A 214 -7.83 -16.79 5.53
N ALA A 215 -7.60 -15.60 4.98
CA ALA A 215 -8.48 -14.46 5.16
C ALA A 215 -9.87 -14.70 4.54
N GLN A 216 -10.01 -15.69 3.66
CA GLN A 216 -11.23 -15.97 2.90
C GLN A 216 -11.72 -14.75 2.13
N VAL A 217 -10.80 -14.08 1.43
CA VAL A 217 -11.12 -12.89 0.64
C VAL A 217 -12.26 -13.17 -0.35
N THR A 218 -12.93 -12.10 -0.80
CA THR A 218 -14.05 -12.14 -1.73
C THR A 218 -13.66 -11.45 -3.02
N PRO A 219 -13.07 -12.16 -4.00
CA PRO A 219 -12.69 -11.54 -5.27
C PRO A 219 -13.92 -11.13 -6.09
N PHE A 220 -13.83 -9.98 -6.74
CA PHE A 220 -14.85 -9.48 -7.68
C PHE A 220 -14.25 -8.98 -9.01
N ILE A 221 -12.95 -8.68 -9.04
CA ILE A 221 -12.12 -8.62 -10.26
C ILE A 221 -11.07 -9.70 -10.10
N ALA A 222 -10.90 -10.57 -11.10
CA ALA A 222 -9.87 -11.60 -11.07
C ALA A 222 -9.39 -11.95 -12.49
N ASN A 223 -8.08 -12.07 -12.65
CA ASN A 223 -7.42 -12.69 -13.78
C ASN A 223 -6.25 -13.53 -13.25
N LEU A 224 -6.21 -14.81 -13.61
CA LEU A 224 -5.17 -15.73 -13.17
C LEU A 224 -4.59 -16.51 -14.38
N PRO A 225 -3.62 -15.92 -15.10
CA PRO A 225 -2.92 -16.59 -16.20
C PRO A 225 -2.13 -17.82 -15.74
N ASP A 226 -1.81 -18.72 -16.67
CA ASP A 226 -1.18 -20.02 -16.35
C ASP A 226 0.20 -19.92 -15.69
N TYR A 227 0.98 -18.89 -16.02
CA TYR A 227 2.24 -18.62 -15.33
C TYR A 227 2.04 -18.52 -13.81
N PHE A 228 1.07 -17.72 -13.38
CA PHE A 228 0.78 -17.48 -11.97
C PHE A 228 0.10 -18.68 -11.29
N LYS A 229 -0.65 -19.51 -12.03
CA LYS A 229 -1.14 -20.80 -11.50
C LYS A 229 0.02 -21.73 -11.13
N LYS A 230 1.11 -21.70 -11.89
CA LYS A 230 2.32 -22.49 -11.62
C LYS A 230 3.15 -21.88 -10.50
N LEU A 231 3.34 -20.55 -10.53
CA LEU A 231 4.10 -19.81 -9.53
C LEU A 231 3.47 -19.91 -8.14
N ALA A 232 2.15 -19.71 -8.04
CA ALA A 232 1.42 -19.73 -6.78
C ALA A 232 0.09 -20.51 -6.94
N PRO A 233 0.12 -21.86 -6.89
CA PRO A 233 -1.06 -22.69 -7.11
C PRO A 233 -2.24 -22.38 -6.18
N VAL A 234 -1.95 -21.91 -4.96
CA VAL A 234 -2.95 -21.47 -3.96
C VAL A 234 -3.87 -20.36 -4.49
N LEU A 235 -3.44 -19.54 -5.45
CA LEU A 235 -4.27 -18.50 -6.04
C LEU A 235 -5.49 -19.06 -6.77
N GLN A 236 -5.43 -20.31 -7.24
CA GLN A 236 -6.61 -20.99 -7.80
C GLN A 236 -7.69 -21.21 -6.74
N ASP A 237 -7.30 -21.52 -5.50
CA ASP A 237 -8.24 -21.63 -4.39
C ASP A 237 -8.79 -20.26 -4.00
N VAL A 238 -7.97 -19.21 -4.02
CA VAL A 238 -8.40 -17.83 -3.75
C VAL A 238 -9.45 -17.38 -4.76
N VAL A 239 -9.15 -17.47 -6.07
CA VAL A 239 -10.07 -17.08 -7.14
C VAL A 239 -11.33 -17.96 -7.14
N GLY A 240 -11.17 -19.27 -6.91
CA GLY A 240 -12.27 -20.22 -6.75
C GLY A 240 -13.02 -20.12 -5.43
N LYS A 241 -12.67 -19.16 -4.55
CA LYS A 241 -13.25 -18.97 -3.21
C LYS A 241 -13.23 -20.23 -2.33
N LYS A 242 -12.33 -21.18 -2.60
CA LYS A 242 -12.18 -22.46 -1.87
C LYS A 242 -11.62 -22.22 -0.47
N SER A 243 -12.29 -22.83 0.51
CA SER A 243 -11.91 -22.75 1.91
C SER A 243 -10.92 -23.86 2.29
N LEU A 244 -10.36 -23.77 3.49
CA LEU A 244 -9.68 -24.88 4.16
C LEU A 244 -10.56 -26.14 4.20
N GLY A 245 -9.92 -27.30 4.09
CA GLY A 245 -10.53 -28.62 4.15
C GLY A 245 -11.16 -28.93 5.51
N ARG A 246 -11.90 -30.05 5.55
CA ARG A 246 -12.56 -30.50 6.79
C ARG A 246 -11.54 -30.98 7.84
N SER A 247 -10.44 -31.60 7.40
CA SER A 247 -9.37 -32.15 8.23
C SER A 247 -8.35 -31.12 8.71
N ASP A 248 -8.38 -29.88 8.21
CA ASP A 248 -7.41 -28.86 8.59
C ASP A 248 -7.58 -28.44 10.06
N THR A 249 -6.45 -28.39 10.78
CA THR A 249 -6.37 -28.02 12.21
C THR A 249 -5.65 -26.69 12.45
N ILE A 250 -4.98 -26.15 11.42
CA ILE A 250 -4.28 -24.86 11.47
C ILE A 250 -5.20 -23.79 10.89
N TYR A 251 -5.49 -22.76 11.69
CA TYR A 251 -6.41 -21.68 11.31
C TYR A 251 -5.78 -20.28 11.31
N ASN A 252 -4.50 -20.18 11.69
CA ASN A 252 -3.73 -18.95 11.68
C ASN A 252 -2.42 -19.20 10.95
N ILE A 253 -1.98 -18.26 10.13
CA ILE A 253 -0.69 -18.30 9.46
C ILE A 253 0.03 -16.97 9.59
N THR A 254 1.36 -17.06 9.60
CA THR A 254 2.24 -15.91 9.47
C THR A 254 3.30 -16.21 8.41
N ALA A 255 3.71 -15.18 7.67
CA ALA A 255 4.84 -15.27 6.75
C ALA A 255 5.63 -13.96 6.77
N SER A 256 6.90 -14.03 6.39
CA SER A 256 7.74 -12.85 6.19
C SER A 256 8.03 -12.69 4.71
N ILE A 257 7.70 -11.52 4.16
CA ILE A 257 7.98 -11.14 2.77
C ILE A 257 8.88 -9.90 2.76
N LYS A 258 9.37 -9.52 1.59
CA LYS A 258 10.14 -8.29 1.40
C LYS A 258 9.57 -7.47 0.25
N THR A 259 9.62 -6.16 0.40
CA THR A 259 9.40 -5.22 -0.71
C THR A 259 10.59 -5.22 -1.66
N LEU A 260 10.44 -4.57 -2.82
CA LEU A 260 11.50 -4.49 -3.85
C LEU A 260 12.80 -3.85 -3.34
N GLU A 261 12.73 -2.89 -2.42
CA GLU A 261 13.90 -2.29 -1.75
C GLU A 261 14.27 -2.99 -0.43
N GLY A 262 13.71 -4.18 -0.18
CA GLY A 262 14.13 -5.06 0.90
C GLY A 262 13.52 -4.76 2.27
N LYS A 263 12.47 -3.93 2.37
CA LYS A 263 11.75 -3.73 3.63
C LYS A 263 11.10 -5.04 4.05
N LYS A 264 11.46 -5.55 5.23
CA LYS A 264 10.86 -6.76 5.79
C LYS A 264 9.44 -6.48 6.26
N ILE A 265 8.52 -7.32 5.80
CA ILE A 265 7.09 -7.26 6.12
C ILE A 265 6.69 -8.58 6.75
N THR A 266 5.90 -8.53 7.83
CA THR A 266 5.27 -9.71 8.42
C THR A 266 3.79 -9.66 8.13
N ILE A 267 3.26 -10.72 7.50
CA ILE A 267 1.84 -10.87 7.23
C ILE A 267 1.23 -11.83 8.24
N PHE A 268 0.05 -11.49 8.76
CA PHE A 268 -0.73 -12.32 9.68
C PHE A 268 -2.09 -12.55 9.06
N SER A 269 -2.53 -13.80 8.94
CA SER A 269 -3.87 -14.11 8.44
C SER A 269 -4.53 -15.16 9.30
N LYS A 270 -5.79 -14.92 9.66
CA LYS A 270 -6.63 -15.87 10.37
C LYS A 270 -7.80 -16.31 9.50
N HIS A 271 -8.16 -17.58 9.66
CA HIS A 271 -9.36 -18.17 9.13
C HIS A 271 -10.50 -18.05 10.15
N LYS A 272 -11.76 -18.04 9.69
CA LYS A 272 -12.93 -17.93 10.58
C LYS A 272 -13.05 -19.01 11.66
N LYS A 273 -12.41 -20.17 11.44
CA LYS A 273 -12.36 -21.27 12.40
C LYS A 273 -11.43 -20.99 13.59
N SER A 274 -10.54 -20.01 13.50
CA SER A 274 -9.69 -19.57 14.64
C SER A 274 -10.51 -19.07 15.82
N ARG A 275 -11.66 -18.40 15.55
CA ARG A 275 -12.58 -17.87 16.56
C ARG A 275 -11.91 -16.96 17.59
N SER A 276 -10.81 -16.30 17.21
CA SER A 276 -10.00 -15.47 18.10
C SER A 276 -10.04 -13.99 17.72
N ASP A 277 -9.61 -13.12 18.62
CA ASP A 277 -9.26 -11.73 18.28
C ASP A 277 -7.98 -11.72 17.45
N LEU A 278 -8.03 -11.11 16.25
CA LEU A 278 -6.86 -10.98 15.38
C LEU A 278 -5.74 -10.18 16.07
N TRP A 279 -6.11 -9.10 16.76
CA TRP A 279 -5.16 -8.14 17.27
C TRP A 279 -4.53 -8.63 18.58
N HIS A 280 -5.35 -9.07 19.53
CA HIS A 280 -4.88 -9.54 20.84
C HIS A 280 -4.31 -10.95 20.79
N ASP A 281 -5.13 -11.94 20.41
CA ASP A 281 -4.80 -13.36 20.56
C ASP A 281 -3.79 -13.84 19.50
N PHE A 282 -3.51 -13.03 18.46
CA PHE A 282 -2.59 -13.39 17.38
C PHE A 282 -1.45 -12.38 17.18
N ILE A 283 -1.75 -11.16 16.74
CA ILE A 283 -0.72 -10.18 16.35
C ILE A 283 0.14 -9.74 17.56
N ALA A 284 -0.47 -9.26 18.64
CA ALA A 284 0.25 -8.74 19.80
C ALA A 284 1.12 -9.83 20.47
N GLN A 285 0.60 -11.05 20.58
CA GLN A 285 1.36 -12.18 21.14
C GLN A 285 2.57 -12.56 20.26
N ASN A 286 2.45 -12.49 18.93
CA ASN A 286 3.55 -12.81 18.02
C ASN A 286 4.60 -11.69 17.94
N ILE A 287 4.16 -10.43 17.89
CA ILE A 287 5.04 -9.25 17.88
C ILE A 287 5.73 -9.06 19.23
N LYS A 288 5.14 -9.60 20.30
CA LYS A 288 5.63 -9.49 21.68
C LYS A 288 5.66 -8.04 22.15
N ALA A 289 4.59 -7.31 21.88
CA ALA A 289 4.43 -5.94 22.33
C ALA A 289 2.97 -5.60 22.62
N GLN A 290 2.78 -4.75 23.62
CA GLN A 290 1.52 -4.07 23.89
C GLN A 290 1.10 -3.26 22.66
N MET A 291 -0.18 -3.27 22.27
CA MET A 291 -0.63 -2.55 21.07
C MET A 291 -1.79 -1.59 21.33
N ALA A 292 -1.80 -0.47 20.60
CA ALA A 292 -2.97 0.40 20.45
C ALA A 292 -3.54 0.23 19.04
N VAL A 293 -4.85 -0.01 18.95
CA VAL A 293 -5.53 -0.40 17.71
C VAL A 293 -6.72 0.50 17.41
N GLU A 294 -6.76 1.04 16.20
CA GLU A 294 -7.92 1.72 15.62
C GLU A 294 -8.64 0.74 14.70
N THR A 295 -9.91 0.49 15.00
CA THR A 295 -10.81 -0.27 14.13
C THR A 295 -12.25 0.20 14.31
N TRP A 296 -13.06 -0.03 13.29
CA TRP A 296 -14.49 0.27 13.35
C TRP A 296 -15.20 -0.45 14.51
N ARG A 297 -15.80 0.36 15.40
CA ARG A 297 -16.57 -0.09 16.56
C ARG A 297 -17.97 0.54 16.60
N LYS A 298 -18.54 0.77 15.41
CA LYS A 298 -19.89 1.33 15.25
C LYS A 298 -20.88 0.32 14.66
N GLY A 299 -20.55 -0.96 14.68
CA GLY A 299 -21.46 -2.03 14.28
C GLY A 299 -22.37 -2.45 15.43
N VAL A 300 -23.38 -3.28 15.12
CA VAL A 300 -24.39 -3.74 16.08
C VAL A 300 -23.86 -4.74 17.12
N ALA A 301 -22.71 -5.34 16.85
CA ALA A 301 -22.12 -6.35 17.73
C ALA A 301 -21.41 -5.70 18.92
N LYS A 302 -21.25 -6.47 19.99
CA LYS A 302 -20.47 -6.05 21.16
C LYS A 302 -19.01 -5.78 20.76
N ASP A 303 -18.50 -4.63 21.15
CA ASP A 303 -17.08 -4.30 21.01
C ASP A 303 -16.24 -5.17 21.95
N VAL A 304 -15.08 -5.60 21.47
CA VAL A 304 -14.17 -6.43 22.28
C VAL A 304 -13.64 -5.65 23.48
N GLY A 305 -13.35 -4.36 23.27
CA GLY A 305 -12.75 -3.49 24.26
C GLY A 305 -11.26 -3.76 24.47
N ALA A 306 -10.68 -3.05 25.44
CA ALA A 306 -9.31 -3.31 25.86
C ALA A 306 -9.20 -4.73 26.43
N ARG A 307 -8.27 -5.52 25.89
CA ARG A 307 -7.97 -6.89 26.35
C ARG A 307 -6.71 -6.83 27.19
N CYS A 308 -6.88 -7.05 28.49
CA CYS A 308 -5.84 -6.99 29.52
C CYS A 308 -5.87 -8.22 30.44
N ASP A 309 -6.35 -9.33 29.89
CA ASP A 309 -6.36 -10.64 30.50
C ASP A 309 -4.93 -11.17 30.73
N GLU A 310 -4.80 -12.38 31.28
CA GLU A 310 -3.53 -12.96 31.77
C GLU A 310 -2.43 -13.10 30.70
N ASP A 311 -2.74 -12.83 29.43
CA ASP A 311 -1.78 -12.76 28.35
C ASP A 311 -0.77 -11.63 28.55
N LYS A 312 0.49 -11.89 28.18
CA LYS A 312 1.61 -10.98 28.44
C LYS A 312 1.47 -9.64 27.71
N TYR A 313 0.81 -9.61 26.55
CA TYR A 313 0.69 -8.44 25.70
C TYR A 313 -0.78 -8.09 25.47
N HIS A 314 -1.20 -7.02 26.12
CA HIS A 314 -2.52 -6.42 26.04
C HIS A 314 -2.71 -5.63 24.74
N VAL A 315 -3.97 -5.40 24.40
CA VAL A 315 -4.34 -4.56 23.26
C VAL A 315 -5.44 -3.60 23.64
N TYR A 316 -5.15 -2.33 23.43
CA TYR A 316 -5.99 -1.19 23.74
C TYR A 316 -6.68 -0.67 22.48
N ASP A 317 -7.90 -0.17 22.63
CA ASP A 317 -8.59 0.48 21.51
C ASP A 317 -8.36 1.99 21.52
N ILE A 318 -7.90 2.53 20.39
CA ILE A 318 -7.75 3.98 20.18
C ILE A 318 -9.13 4.64 20.22
N ASN A 319 -9.30 5.71 20.99
CA ASN A 319 -10.59 6.40 21.09
C ASN A 319 -10.64 7.67 20.23
N SER A 320 -9.52 8.37 20.08
CA SER A 320 -9.43 9.52 19.19
C SER A 320 -8.03 9.75 18.64
N LEU A 321 -7.99 10.38 17.48
CA LEU A 321 -6.81 10.67 16.69
C LEU A 321 -6.65 12.18 16.50
N THR A 322 -5.42 12.62 16.28
CA THR A 322 -5.09 13.97 15.84
C THR A 322 -4.04 13.87 14.73
N VAL A 323 -4.47 14.04 13.48
CA VAL A 323 -3.63 13.91 12.29
C VAL A 323 -3.46 15.30 11.67
N LEU A 324 -2.23 15.81 11.63
CA LEU A 324 -1.90 17.16 11.13
C LEU A 324 -2.82 18.27 11.71
N GLY A 325 -3.13 18.17 13.01
CA GLY A 325 -4.02 19.11 13.71
C GLY A 325 -5.51 18.81 13.60
N ALA A 326 -5.94 17.94 12.69
CA ALA A 326 -7.33 17.51 12.57
C ALA A 326 -7.65 16.41 13.58
N LYS A 327 -8.57 16.69 14.52
CA LYS A 327 -8.99 15.74 15.56
C LYS A 327 -10.30 15.06 15.19
N TYR A 328 -10.34 13.74 15.32
CA TYR A 328 -11.56 12.96 15.11
C TYR A 328 -11.59 11.70 15.99
N SER A 329 -12.78 11.16 16.22
CA SER A 329 -13.03 9.98 17.05
C SER A 329 -13.09 8.70 16.22
N TYR A 330 -12.90 7.56 16.89
CA TYR A 330 -13.08 6.23 16.30
C TYR A 330 -14.45 6.04 15.61
N SER A 331 -15.50 6.72 16.10
CA SER A 331 -16.84 6.65 15.52
C SER A 331 -16.94 7.26 14.10
N ASN A 332 -15.92 8.01 13.70
CA ASN A 332 -15.76 8.57 12.35
C ASN A 332 -14.63 7.86 11.56
N ASP A 333 -14.05 6.78 12.08
CA ASP A 333 -12.90 6.10 11.48
C ASP A 333 -13.19 4.61 11.21
N HIS A 334 -13.23 4.23 9.94
CA HIS A 334 -13.41 2.84 9.49
C HIS A 334 -12.10 2.14 9.15
N SER A 335 -10.97 2.84 9.29
CA SER A 335 -9.63 2.30 9.18
C SER A 335 -9.44 1.10 10.11
N LYS A 336 -8.45 0.27 9.79
CA LYS A 336 -8.03 -0.84 10.65
C LYS A 336 -6.51 -0.83 10.71
N TRP A 337 -5.97 -0.34 11.80
CA TRP A 337 -4.53 -0.31 12.02
C TRP A 337 -4.18 -0.42 13.48
N GLY A 338 -2.97 -0.87 13.77
CA GLY A 338 -2.45 -0.98 15.11
C GLY A 338 -0.97 -0.67 15.17
N ILE A 339 -0.53 -0.12 16.30
CA ILE A 339 0.89 0.13 16.57
C ILE A 339 1.30 -0.50 17.89
N SER A 340 2.56 -0.90 17.97
CA SER A 340 3.19 -1.23 19.26
C SER A 340 3.29 0.01 20.15
N LEU A 341 3.04 -0.14 21.45
CA LEU A 341 3.29 0.89 22.46
C LEU A 341 4.72 0.84 23.02
N ASP A 342 5.52 -0.16 22.62
CA ASP A 342 6.94 -0.26 22.97
C ASP A 342 7.82 0.31 21.86
N LYS A 343 8.57 1.37 22.17
CA LYS A 343 9.53 2.01 21.27
C LYS A 343 10.64 1.07 20.79
N LYS A 344 10.96 0.01 21.55
CA LYS A 344 11.95 -1.01 21.15
C LYS A 344 11.41 -1.95 20.06
N VAL A 345 10.09 -1.97 19.87
CA VAL A 345 9.38 -2.76 18.87
C VAL A 345 8.54 -1.81 17.99
N PRO A 346 9.17 -0.92 17.17
CA PRO A 346 8.45 0.10 16.39
C PRO A 346 7.73 -0.50 15.18
N VAL A 347 6.63 -1.21 15.45
CA VAL A 347 5.83 -1.91 14.45
C VAL A 347 4.51 -1.18 14.22
N VAL A 348 4.16 -1.04 12.93
CA VAL A 348 2.85 -0.59 12.46
C VAL A 348 2.21 -1.71 11.66
N CYS A 349 0.94 -1.97 11.91
CA CYS A 349 0.14 -2.97 11.21
C CYS A 349 -1.09 -2.31 10.58
N ILE A 350 -1.36 -2.57 9.30
CA ILE A 350 -2.61 -2.22 8.63
C ILE A 350 -3.37 -3.52 8.33
N GLY A 351 -4.65 -3.58 8.67
CA GLY A 351 -5.39 -4.84 8.61
C GLY A 351 -6.81 -4.72 8.10
N ASP A 352 -7.55 -5.81 8.29
CA ASP A 352 -8.84 -5.98 7.65
C ASP A 352 -10.02 -6.04 8.63
N ILE A 353 -9.79 -6.51 9.86
CA ILE A 353 -10.85 -6.93 10.77
C ILE A 353 -11.18 -5.86 11.83
N ASN A 354 -12.48 -5.60 12.04
CA ASN A 354 -12.99 -4.79 13.13
C ASN A 354 -12.82 -5.49 14.49
N ARG A 355 -12.59 -4.74 15.58
CA ARG A 355 -12.59 -5.31 16.96
C ARG A 355 -13.98 -5.37 17.57
N GLN A 356 -14.87 -6.12 16.92
CA GLN A 356 -16.16 -6.53 17.49
C GLN A 356 -16.20 -8.05 17.60
N GLU A 357 -16.83 -8.60 18.66
CA GLU A 357 -16.84 -10.05 18.95
C GLU A 357 -17.41 -10.88 17.78
N SER A 358 -18.35 -10.31 17.01
CA SER A 358 -18.90 -10.95 15.80
C SER A 358 -17.84 -11.29 14.75
N GLN A 359 -16.72 -10.57 14.73
CA GLN A 359 -15.63 -10.77 13.78
C GLN A 359 -14.68 -11.92 14.15
N PHE A 360 -14.82 -12.52 15.34
CA PHE A 360 -14.05 -13.72 15.69
C PHE A 360 -14.34 -14.86 14.71
N LYS A 361 -15.58 -14.92 14.21
CA LYS A 361 -16.06 -15.92 13.26
C LYS A 361 -15.89 -15.50 11.79
N ARG A 362 -14.99 -14.56 11.49
CA ARG A 362 -14.66 -14.13 10.12
C ARG A 362 -13.17 -14.26 9.86
N GLY A 363 -12.83 -14.54 8.61
CA GLY A 363 -11.45 -14.48 8.15
C GLY A 363 -10.98 -13.04 7.96
N GLY A 364 -9.67 -12.85 7.91
CA GLY A 364 -9.01 -11.58 7.62
C GLY A 364 -7.61 -11.57 8.19
N GLY A 365 -6.86 -10.49 7.95
CA GLY A 365 -5.49 -10.41 8.41
C GLY A 365 -5.00 -8.99 8.64
N ALA A 366 -3.71 -8.88 8.86
CA ALA A 366 -2.98 -7.63 8.89
C ALA A 366 -1.57 -7.79 8.32
N VAL A 367 -1.05 -6.70 7.80
CA VAL A 367 0.30 -6.58 7.28
C VAL A 367 1.07 -5.61 8.17
N CYS A 368 2.15 -6.09 8.75
CA CYS A 368 2.93 -5.41 9.75
C CYS A 368 4.34 -5.09 9.24
N MET A 369 4.82 -3.89 9.53
CA MET A 369 6.13 -3.39 9.15
C MET A 369 6.84 -2.82 10.37
N LYS A 370 8.10 -3.21 10.56
CA LYS A 370 8.99 -2.56 11.53
C LYS A 370 9.65 -1.37 10.85
N ASP A 371 9.19 -0.17 11.17
CA ASP A 371 9.72 1.08 10.64
C ASP A 371 9.56 2.19 11.67
N GLU A 372 10.68 2.75 12.15
CA GLU A 372 10.67 3.72 13.24
C GLU A 372 10.02 5.05 12.86
N LYS A 373 10.21 5.51 11.61
CA LYS A 373 9.65 6.78 11.15
C LYS A 373 8.14 6.67 10.95
N LEU A 374 7.70 5.57 10.33
CA LEU A 374 6.28 5.26 10.18
C LEU A 374 5.62 5.08 11.55
N TRP A 375 6.23 4.27 12.42
CA TRP A 375 5.74 4.02 13.78
C TRP A 375 5.58 5.31 14.57
N LYS A 376 6.60 6.17 14.59
CA LYS A 376 6.56 7.46 15.27
C LYS A 376 5.43 8.35 14.72
N THR A 377 5.22 8.30 13.41
CA THR A 377 4.16 9.06 12.73
C THR A 377 2.75 8.61 13.14
N PHE A 378 2.49 7.30 13.16
CA PHE A 378 1.22 6.75 13.64
C PHE A 378 1.05 6.95 15.15
N TYR A 379 2.10 6.71 15.94
CA TYR A 379 2.10 6.92 17.40
C TYR A 379 1.75 8.36 17.76
N ASN A 380 2.31 9.34 17.04
CA ASN A 380 2.02 10.76 17.24
C ASN A 380 0.61 11.16 16.81
N SER A 381 -0.05 10.34 15.99
CA SER A 381 -1.43 10.56 15.57
C SER A 381 -2.44 10.14 16.65
N ILE A 382 -2.02 9.37 17.67
CA ILE A 382 -2.90 8.92 18.75
C ILE A 382 -3.06 10.02 19.80
N TYR A 383 -4.30 10.46 20.02
CA TYR A 383 -4.63 11.41 21.09
C TYR A 383 -4.93 10.68 22.40
N ASP A 384 -5.85 9.70 22.36
CA ASP A 384 -6.17 8.85 23.50
C ASP A 384 -6.62 7.44 23.09
N TYR A 385 -6.53 6.50 24.03
CA TYR A 385 -6.99 5.12 23.91
C TYR A 385 -7.62 4.64 25.22
N VAL A 386 -8.43 3.59 25.14
CA VAL A 386 -9.13 3.01 26.30
C VAL A 386 -8.21 2.01 26.98
N GLY A 387 -7.85 2.27 28.25
CA GLY A 387 -7.04 1.38 29.08
C GLY A 387 -7.85 0.27 29.75
N CYS A 388 -7.17 -0.62 30.46
CA CYS A 388 -7.79 -1.61 31.34
C CYS A 388 -8.54 -0.88 32.47
N GLY A 389 -9.80 -1.24 32.73
CA GLY A 389 -10.61 -0.60 33.79
C GLY A 389 -11.29 0.72 33.41
N VAL A 390 -11.67 0.90 32.14
CA VAL A 390 -12.48 2.00 31.56
C VAL A 390 -11.83 3.40 31.64
N LYS A 391 -10.67 3.55 32.29
CA LYS A 391 -9.94 4.82 32.27
C LYS A 391 -9.38 5.09 30.88
N LYS A 392 -9.78 6.21 30.29
CA LYS A 392 -9.15 6.74 29.07
C LYS A 392 -7.72 7.14 29.41
N LEU A 393 -6.75 6.56 28.72
CA LEU A 393 -5.36 6.91 28.83
C LEU A 393 -5.06 7.94 27.74
N LYS A 394 -4.66 9.13 28.16
CA LYS A 394 -4.08 10.10 27.24
C LYS A 394 -2.67 9.64 26.92
N ARG A 395 -2.24 9.81 25.67
CA ARG A 395 -0.83 9.71 25.34
C ARG A 395 -0.06 10.72 26.19
N GLU A 396 0.88 10.26 27.02
CA GLU A 396 1.81 11.18 27.68
C GLU A 396 2.63 11.88 26.58
N PRO A 397 2.80 13.21 26.63
CA PRO A 397 3.68 13.89 25.70
C PRO A 397 5.04 13.21 25.77
N SER A 398 5.48 12.57 24.68
CA SER A 398 6.85 12.07 24.64
C SER A 398 7.76 13.25 24.94
N GLU A 399 8.59 13.12 25.98
CA GLU A 399 9.64 14.09 26.28
C GLU A 399 10.30 14.47 24.96
N LYS A 400 10.30 15.78 24.68
CA LYS A 400 10.88 16.35 23.47
C LYS A 400 12.23 15.67 23.27
N TRP A 401 12.40 14.98 22.14
CA TRP A 401 13.66 14.41 21.69
C TRP A 401 14.69 15.55 21.62
N THR A 402 15.39 15.78 22.73
CA THR A 402 16.46 16.75 22.86
C THR A 402 17.67 15.99 23.36
N ASN A 403 18.63 15.80 22.46
CA ASN A 403 20.03 15.46 22.67
C ASN A 403 20.36 14.39 23.73
N PHE A 404 20.37 13.13 23.32
CA PHE A 404 21.20 12.13 24.01
C PHE A 404 22.65 12.31 23.55
N SER A 405 23.44 13.04 24.34
CA SER A 405 24.90 12.90 24.36
C SER A 405 25.23 11.77 25.34
N PRO A 406 25.98 10.73 24.95
CA PRO A 406 26.37 9.69 25.89
C PRO A 406 27.47 10.22 26.81
N LYS A 407 27.16 10.47 28.08
CA LYS A 407 28.19 10.49 29.12
C LYS A 407 28.54 9.05 29.46
N PHE A 408 29.74 8.65 29.07
CA PHE A 408 30.42 7.49 29.64
C PHE A 408 30.84 7.85 31.07
N GLU A 409 30.35 7.13 32.06
CA GLU A 409 30.99 7.04 33.37
C GLU A 409 31.92 5.84 33.36
N PHE A 410 33.22 6.11 33.43
CA PHE A 410 34.23 5.14 33.83
C PHE A 410 34.13 4.97 35.34
N PHE A 411 33.95 3.73 35.80
CA PHE A 411 34.29 3.36 37.18
C PHE A 411 35.71 2.83 37.20
N ASN A 412 36.53 3.44 38.06
CA ASN A 412 37.90 3.04 38.41
C ASN A 412 37.98 1.64 39.01
#